data_AF-A0A198FGP3-F1
#
_entry.id   AF-A0A198FGP3-F1
#
_cell.length_a   1.000
_cell.length_b   1.000
_cell.length_c   1.000
_cell.angle_alpha   90.00
_cell.angle_beta   90.00
_cell.angle_gamma   90.00
#
_symmetry.space_group_name_H-M   'P 1'
#
loop_
_entity.id
_entity.type
_entity.pdbx_description
1 polymer ?
#
loop_
_entity_poly.entity_id
_entity_poly.type
_entity_poly.pdbx_seq_one_letter_code
_entity_poly.pdbx_strand_id
1 'polypeptide(L)'
;MGLGCLGLILGVVLIPTQIQSHWLVYMLPVASACAGLAFIMGPVTSYALEPYSDKAGIASALVGFIQMAGGASLGLIALASPIEPKLALSIVMLIGCLLAWNAYRASKKEEMVYSKIESI
;
A
#
# COMPACT_ATOMS: atom_id res chain seq x y z
N MET A 1 2.19 1.63 -6.46
CA MET A 1 3.07 1.60 -5.27
C MET A 1 4.55 1.51 -5.62
N GLY A 2 5.02 0.53 -6.43
CA GLY A 2 6.45 0.42 -6.79
C GLY A 2 7.06 1.67 -7.46
N LEU A 3 6.34 2.30 -8.40
CA LEU A 3 6.73 3.59 -9.01
C LEU A 3 6.79 4.76 -8.01
N GLY A 4 5.90 4.78 -7.01
CA GLY A 4 5.91 5.79 -5.94
C GLY A 4 7.06 5.57 -4.93
N CYS A 5 7.37 4.31 -4.59
CA CYS A 5 8.54 3.94 -3.79
C CYS A 5 9.85 4.30 -4.53
N LEU A 6 9.94 4.07 -5.85
CA LEU A 6 11.06 4.52 -6.69
C LEU A 6 11.15 6.05 -6.78
N GLY A 7 10.02 6.75 -6.93
CA GLY A 7 9.97 8.21 -6.96
C GLY A 7 10.42 8.86 -5.65
N LEU A 8 10.08 8.27 -4.50
CA LEU A 8 10.54 8.72 -3.19
C LEU A 8 12.04 8.44 -2.98
N ILE A 9 12.54 7.27 -3.39
CA ILE A 9 13.96 6.92 -3.28
C ILE A 9 14.81 7.81 -4.21
N LEU A 10 14.37 8.05 -5.45
CA LEU A 10 15.02 8.99 -6.37
C LEU A 10 14.96 10.44 -5.84
N GLY A 11 13.84 10.83 -5.22
CA GLY A 11 13.69 12.15 -4.58
C GLY A 11 14.59 12.36 -3.34
N VAL A 12 14.96 11.29 -2.63
CA VAL A 12 15.86 11.33 -1.46
C VAL A 12 17.33 11.21 -1.87
N VAL A 13 17.65 10.41 -2.89
CA VAL A 13 19.03 10.09 -3.30
C VAL A 13 19.61 11.07 -4.32
N LEU A 14 18.80 11.63 -5.22
CA LEU A 14 19.28 12.41 -6.37
C LEU A 14 19.16 13.93 -6.21
N ILE A 15 18.36 14.42 -5.26
CA ILE A 15 17.96 15.84 -5.19
C ILE A 15 18.65 16.58 -4.02
N PRO A 16 19.40 17.66 -4.29
CA PRO A 16 20.09 18.45 -3.27
C PRO A 16 19.10 19.13 -2.31
N THR A 17 19.53 19.33 -1.06
CA THR A 17 18.73 19.83 0.08
C THR A 17 17.98 21.15 -0.17
N GLN A 18 18.38 21.93 -1.17
CA GLN A 18 17.72 23.19 -1.57
C GLN A 18 16.41 23.00 -2.34
N ILE A 19 16.20 21.88 -3.05
CA ILE A 19 15.00 21.64 -3.88
C ILE A 19 13.97 20.76 -3.13
N GLN A 20 14.36 20.17 -2.00
CA GLN A 20 13.49 19.35 -1.14
C GLN A 20 12.27 20.10 -0.59
N SER A 21 12.30 21.44 -0.54
CA SER A 21 11.22 22.30 -0.06
C SER A 21 10.11 22.53 -1.09
N HIS A 22 10.30 22.11 -2.35
CA HIS A 22 9.30 22.31 -3.39
C HIS A 22 8.16 21.27 -3.24
N TRP A 23 6.94 21.74 -3.02
CA TRP A 23 5.72 20.93 -2.81
C TRP A 23 5.51 19.83 -3.87
N LEU A 24 5.98 20.08 -5.09
CA LEU A 24 5.86 19.16 -6.23
C LEU A 24 6.62 17.85 -6.02
N VAL A 25 7.78 17.89 -5.34
CA VAL A 25 8.62 16.70 -5.07
C VAL A 25 7.92 15.75 -4.10
N TYR A 26 6.98 16.25 -3.31
CA TYR A 26 6.14 15.44 -2.42
C TYR A 26 4.86 14.93 -3.07
N MET A 27 4.15 15.83 -3.75
CA MET A 27 2.85 15.48 -4.29
C MET A 27 2.94 14.45 -5.41
N LEU A 28 4.00 14.49 -6.23
CA LEU A 28 4.13 13.62 -7.40
C LEU A 28 4.32 12.14 -7.00
N PRO A 29 5.23 11.77 -6.08
CA PRO A 29 5.34 10.40 -5.61
C PRO A 29 4.12 9.94 -4.82
N VAL A 30 3.54 10.78 -3.95
CA VAL A 30 2.35 10.45 -3.17
C VAL A 30 1.13 10.23 -4.07
N ALA A 31 0.92 11.09 -5.08
CA ALA A 31 -0.17 10.93 -6.05
C ALA A 31 0.01 9.63 -6.87
N SER A 32 1.23 9.33 -7.32
CA SER A 32 1.50 8.09 -8.04
C SER A 32 1.28 6.84 -7.18
N ALA A 33 1.59 6.92 -5.88
CA ALA A 33 1.34 5.87 -4.91
C ALA A 33 -0.16 5.62 -4.70
N CYS A 34 -0.92 6.70 -4.44
CA CYS A 34 -2.38 6.65 -4.27
C CYS A 34 -3.09 6.15 -5.53
N ALA A 35 -2.69 6.62 -6.71
CA ALA A 35 -3.24 6.15 -7.98
C ALA A 35 -3.02 4.64 -8.15
N GLY A 36 -1.80 4.15 -7.88
CA GLY A 36 -1.52 2.72 -7.97
C GLY A 36 -2.30 1.87 -6.95
N LEU A 37 -2.52 2.38 -5.74
CA LEU A 37 -3.31 1.68 -4.72
C LEU A 37 -4.81 1.63 -5.11
N ALA A 38 -5.35 2.71 -5.70
CA ALA A 38 -6.72 2.76 -6.18
C ALA A 38 -7.00 1.72 -7.27
N PHE A 39 -6.08 1.53 -8.23
CA PHE A 39 -6.22 0.52 -9.28
C PHE A 39 -6.17 -0.92 -8.74
N ILE A 40 -5.46 -1.18 -7.63
CA ILE A 40 -5.35 -2.53 -7.04
C ILE A 40 -6.54 -2.83 -6.13
N MET A 41 -7.04 -1.85 -5.38
CA MET A 41 -8.10 -2.09 -4.38
C MET A 41 -9.43 -2.55 -4.99
N GLY A 42 -9.79 -2.07 -6.18
CA GLY A 42 -10.98 -2.52 -6.89
C GLY A 42 -11.01 -4.05 -7.11
N PRO A 43 -10.08 -4.61 -7.89
CA PRO A 43 -10.05 -6.05 -8.14
C PRO A 43 -9.80 -6.87 -6.86
N VAL A 44 -8.93 -6.43 -5.95
CA VAL A 44 -8.66 -7.15 -4.69
C VAL A 44 -9.92 -7.30 -3.84
N THR A 45 -10.70 -6.22 -3.70
CA THR A 45 -11.93 -6.27 -2.92
C THR A 45 -12.97 -7.15 -3.58
N SER A 46 -13.09 -7.10 -4.92
CA SER A 46 -14.00 -7.97 -5.66
C SER A 46 -13.64 -9.46 -5.52
N TYR A 47 -12.36 -9.83 -5.65
CA TYR A 47 -11.91 -11.21 -5.45
C TYR A 47 -12.10 -11.69 -4.00
N ALA A 48 -11.93 -10.81 -3.01
CA ALA A 48 -12.18 -11.14 -1.61
C ALA A 48 -13.68 -11.36 -1.30
N LEU A 49 -14.58 -10.79 -2.10
CA LEU A 49 -16.03 -10.88 -1.93
C LEU A 49 -16.67 -12.03 -2.73
N GLU A 50 -15.97 -12.58 -3.73
CA GLU A 50 -16.42 -13.71 -4.55
C GLU A 50 -16.92 -14.94 -3.74
N PRO A 51 -16.24 -15.39 -2.66
CA PRO A 51 -16.76 -16.47 -1.80
C PRO A 51 -17.92 -16.04 -0.87
N TYR A 52 -18.20 -14.75 -0.74
CA TYR A 52 -19.20 -14.17 0.17
C TYR A 52 -20.37 -13.51 -0.58
N SER A 53 -20.78 -14.06 -1.74
CA SER A 53 -21.80 -13.47 -2.63
C SER A 53 -23.12 -13.10 -1.94
N ASP A 54 -23.57 -13.87 -0.93
CA ASP A 54 -24.82 -13.62 -0.19
C ASP A 54 -24.70 -12.46 0.83
N LYS A 55 -23.48 -12.14 1.28
CA LYS A 55 -23.17 -11.13 2.32
C LYS A 55 -22.16 -10.08 1.85
N ALA A 56 -22.01 -9.90 0.54
CA ALA A 56 -20.97 -9.08 -0.05
C ALA A 56 -21.01 -7.61 0.43
N GLY A 57 -22.19 -7.06 0.69
CA GLY A 57 -22.35 -5.71 1.21
C GLY A 57 -21.75 -5.51 2.60
N ILE A 58 -21.94 -6.45 3.52
CA ILE A 58 -21.39 -6.37 4.89
C ILE A 58 -19.89 -6.63 4.88
N ALA A 59 -19.42 -7.59 4.07
CA ALA A 59 -18.00 -7.86 3.94
C ALA A 59 -17.24 -6.66 3.35
N SER A 60 -17.79 -5.97 2.33
CA SER A 60 -17.20 -4.76 1.76
C SER A 60 -17.17 -3.60 2.77
N ALA A 61 -18.25 -3.41 3.53
CA ALA A 61 -18.30 -2.40 4.60
C ALA A 61 -17.27 -2.67 5.71
N LEU A 62 -17.06 -3.94 6.09
CA LEU A 62 -16.06 -4.33 7.08
C LEU A 62 -14.63 -4.09 6.58
N VAL A 63 -14.35 -4.41 5.31
CA VAL A 63 -13.04 -4.12 4.69
C VAL A 63 -12.75 -2.62 4.71
N GLY A 64 -13.74 -1.78 4.35
CA GLY A 64 -13.61 -0.33 4.42
C GLY A 64 -13.38 0.19 5.85
N PHE A 65 -14.10 -0.36 6.84
CA PHE A 65 -13.90 -0.02 8.24
C PHE A 65 -12.47 -0.34 8.71
N ILE A 66 -11.96 -1.53 8.37
CA ILE A 66 -10.60 -1.95 8.72
C ILE A 66 -9.56 -1.06 8.02
N GLN A 67 -9.75 -0.74 6.74
CA GLN A 67 -8.87 0.14 5.98
C GLN A 67 -8.79 1.55 6.59
N MET A 68 -9.93 2.11 6.98
CA MET A 68 -10.02 3.46 7.53
C MET A 68 -9.53 3.52 8.99
N ALA A 69 -9.85 2.52 9.81
CA ALA A 69 -9.33 2.39 11.18
C ALA A 69 -7.80 2.18 11.19
N GLY A 70 -7.28 1.35 10.29
CA GLY A 70 -5.84 1.15 10.09
C GLY A 70 -5.14 2.43 9.62
N GLY A 71 -5.71 3.13 8.64
CA GLY A 71 -5.17 4.41 8.16
C GLY A 71 -5.14 5.49 9.24
N ALA A 72 -6.20 5.63 10.03
CA ALA A 72 -6.29 6.60 11.11
C ALA A 72 -5.33 6.29 12.26
N SER A 73 -5.23 5.03 12.68
CA SER A 73 -4.29 4.61 13.72
C SER A 73 -2.83 4.80 13.31
N LEU A 74 -2.46 4.41 12.09
CA LEU A 74 -1.13 4.70 11.55
C LEU A 74 -0.85 6.21 11.42
N GLY A 75 -1.86 6.98 11.00
CA GLY A 75 -1.77 8.44 10.94
C GLY A 75 -1.53 9.08 12.31
N LEU A 76 -2.22 8.61 13.35
CA LEU A 76 -2.02 9.06 14.73
C LEU A 76 -0.64 8.67 15.28
N ILE A 77 -0.15 7.47 14.98
CA ILE A 77 1.22 7.05 15.35
C ILE A 77 2.25 7.92 14.64
N ALA A 78 2.04 8.25 13.37
CA ALA A 78 2.91 9.14 12.61
C ALA A 78 2.89 10.58 13.18
N LEU A 79 1.73 11.09 13.59
CA LEU A 79 1.57 12.40 14.22
C LEU A 79 2.16 12.47 15.63
N ALA A 80 2.08 11.38 16.40
CA ALA A 80 2.64 11.30 17.74
C ALA A 80 4.18 11.17 17.73
N SER A 81 4.79 10.90 16.58
CA SER A 81 6.23 10.75 16.43
C SER A 81 6.90 12.10 16.14
N PRO A 82 7.99 12.48 16.86
CA PRO A 82 8.74 13.72 16.63
C PRO A 82 9.67 13.66 15.39
N ILE A 83 9.27 12.89 14.36
CA ILE A 83 10.05 12.65 13.15
C ILE A 83 9.53 13.59 12.04
N GLU A 84 10.45 14.09 11.21
CA GLU A 84 10.11 14.92 10.06
C GLU A 84 9.06 14.20 9.17
N PRO A 85 7.94 14.86 8.80
CA PRO A 85 6.81 14.22 8.13
C PRO A 85 7.17 13.56 6.79
N LYS A 86 8.25 14.05 6.14
CA LYS A 86 8.87 13.43 4.96
C LYS A 86 9.28 11.99 5.22
N LEU A 87 9.96 11.78 6.35
CA LEU A 87 10.58 10.54 6.74
C LEU A 87 9.49 9.57 7.25
N ALA A 88 8.53 10.06 8.03
CA ALA A 88 7.38 9.26 8.48
C ALA A 88 6.56 8.70 7.29
N LEU A 89 6.24 9.53 6.29
CA LEU A 89 5.52 9.07 5.09
C LEU A 89 6.33 8.06 4.28
N SER A 90 7.65 8.28 4.13
CA SER A 90 8.53 7.34 3.42
C SER A 90 8.61 5.97 4.10
N ILE A 91 8.64 5.94 5.44
CA ILE A 91 8.63 4.71 6.24
C ILE A 91 7.30 3.97 6.04
N VAL A 92 6.16 4.66 6.14
CA VAL A 92 4.84 4.04 5.96
C VAL A 92 4.69 3.49 4.54
N MET A 93 5.17 4.22 3.53
CA MET A 93 5.21 3.75 2.15
C MET A 93 6.12 2.52 1.96
N LEU A 94 7.30 2.50 2.60
CA LEU A 94 8.22 1.36 2.57
C LEU A 94 7.63 0.12 3.24
N ILE A 95 7.02 0.28 4.41
CA ILE A 95 6.32 -0.80 5.11
C ILE A 95 5.18 -1.34 4.23
N GLY A 96 4.39 -0.46 3.60
CA GLY A 96 3.35 -0.85 2.65
C GLY A 96 3.92 -1.61 1.44
N CYS A 97 5.04 -1.14 0.86
CA CYS A 97 5.74 -1.81 -0.23
C CYS A 97 6.26 -3.20 0.19
N LEU A 98 6.83 -3.34 1.40
CA LEU A 98 7.31 -4.62 1.94
C LEU A 98 6.18 -5.60 2.24
N LEU A 99 5.07 -5.13 2.82
CA LEU A 99 3.89 -5.94 3.07
C LEU A 99 3.26 -6.41 1.76
N ALA A 100 3.12 -5.53 0.78
CA ALA A 100 2.63 -5.90 -0.56
C ALA A 100 3.55 -6.92 -1.24
N TRP A 101 4.87 -6.77 -1.10
CA TRP A 101 5.84 -7.73 -1.63
C TRP A 101 5.74 -9.09 -0.93
N ASN A 102 5.62 -9.12 0.39
CA ASN A 102 5.43 -10.36 1.16
C ASN A 102 4.10 -11.02 0.82
N ALA A 103 3.02 -10.25 0.67
CA ALA A 103 1.71 -10.75 0.24
C ALA A 103 1.78 -11.35 -1.18
N TYR A 104 2.48 -10.69 -2.11
CA TYR A 104 2.71 -11.22 -3.46
C TYR A 104 3.49 -12.54 -3.43
N ARG A 105 4.53 -12.64 -2.59
CA ARG A 105 5.29 -13.89 -2.41
C ARG A 105 4.45 -15.00 -1.79
N ALA A 106 3.60 -14.68 -0.82
CA ALA A 106 2.69 -15.64 -0.19
C ALA A 106 1.66 -16.16 -1.20
N SER A 107 1.01 -15.27 -1.95
CA SER A 107 0.04 -15.63 -3.00
C SER A 107 0.66 -16.56 -4.06
N LYS A 108 1.87 -16.25 -4.54
CA LYS A 108 2.58 -17.11 -5.52
C LYS A 108 2.95 -18.48 -4.95
N LYS A 109 3.15 -18.57 -3.63
CA LYS A 109 3.47 -19.83 -2.95
C LYS A 109 2.23 -20.72 -2.84
N GLU A 110 1.05 -20.14 -2.62
CA GLU A 110 -0.21 -20.89 -2.59
C GLU A 110 -0.62 -21.39 -3.97
N GLU A 111 -0.46 -20.58 -5.01
CA GLU A 111 -0.72 -20.96 -6.41
C GLU A 111 0.14 -22.17 -6.83
N MET A 112 1.42 -22.20 -6.42
CA MET A 112 2.34 -23.31 -6.71
C MET A 112 1.99 -24.61 -5.95
N VAL A 113 1.37 -24.50 -4.76
CA VAL A 113 0.93 -25.65 -3.96
C VAL A 113 -0.34 -26.26 -4.56
N TYR A 114 -1.32 -25.44 -4.96
CA TYR A 114 -2.55 -25.93 -5.61
C TYR A 114 -2.27 -26.66 -6.93
N SER A 115 -1.42 -26.08 -7.79
CA SER A 115 -1.03 -26.72 -9.06
C SER A 115 -0.30 -28.07 -8.84
N LYS A 116 0.36 -28.26 -7.70
CA LYS A 116 1.04 -29.51 -7.37
C LYS A 116 0.10 -30.59 -6.81
N ILE A 117 -1.01 -30.19 -6.20
CA ILE A 117 -2.05 -31.12 -5.71
C ILE A 117 -2.90 -31.63 -6.88
N GLU A 118 -3.18 -30.79 -7.89
CA GLU A 118 -3.97 -31.18 -9.07
C GLU A 118 -3.20 -32.08 -10.07
N SER A 119 -1.88 -32.20 -9.89
CA SER A 119 -0.99 -33.04 -10.69
C SER A 119 -0.75 -34.45 -10.09
N ILE A 120 -1.38 -34.79 -8.96
CA ILE A 120 -1.27 -36.08 -8.27
C ILE A 120 -2.60 -36.82 -8.42
#